data_AF-A0AAD6BKG4-F1
#
_entry.id   AF-A0AAD6BKG4-F1
#
_cell.length_a   1.000
_cell.length_b   1.000
_cell.length_c   1.000
_cell.angle_alpha   90.00
_cell.angle_beta   90.00
_cell.angle_gamma   90.00
#
_symmetry.space_group_name_H-M   'P 1'
#
loop_
_entity.id
_entity.type
_entity.pdbx_description
1 polymer ?
#
loop_
_entity_poly.entity_id
_entity_poly.type
_entity_poly.pdbx_seq_one_letter_code
_entity_poly.pdbx_strand_id
1 'polypeptide(L)'
;MQSFPQLLRQTNDALTCLSWSRNWRKCVSLRCNSRLAQVSCNAIMSPSSRRFTSSSETKPVRIGCASGFWGDTATSVPQLVHSGNLDFLVFDYLSEITMSLLTAAKTKTPNLGYAPDFVHVALAPFINDIQRKGIRVVSNAGGVNPLSCAEAIQEVIRKAGLNLKVAVVTGDDLMPHRSSLSEVKMADGSSRQKLPKSLHSMNAYLGALPIKRCLDLGADIVVTGRCVDSAVTLAPLMHTFGWGRREYDLLAAGSLAGHLIECGAQSTGGVFTDWHKVPDWDIMGFPVVEVSSDGSFLLSKPPLTGGLVSFGSVAEQLVYEISDPKRYLLPDVSCDFSQVTIQEVPGVDGGAVKVTGAKGSAPSQEYKVCATYMDGFRATAVCPVGGPRAAEKARRTAESIIKRCVCVCVCVCVREIKPQHCSI
;
A
#
# COMPACT_ATOMS: atom_id res chain seq x y z
N MET A 1 50.75 42.21 31.50
CA MET A 1 49.92 41.74 30.37
C MET A 1 48.75 40.97 30.98
N GLN A 2 47.66 41.62 31.39
CA GLN A 2 46.59 42.19 30.55
C GLN A 2 45.93 41.08 29.70
N SER A 3 44.73 40.56 29.99
CA SER A 3 43.38 41.15 30.22
C SER A 3 42.51 41.16 28.95
N PHE A 4 41.30 40.59 29.05
CA PHE A 4 40.18 40.68 28.09
C PHE A 4 39.83 42.15 27.75
N PRO A 5 39.29 42.45 26.54
CA PRO A 5 37.83 42.38 26.26
C PRO A 5 37.52 41.76 24.86
N GLN A 6 36.33 41.24 24.50
CA GLN A 6 34.91 41.66 24.61
C GLN A 6 34.49 42.82 23.68
N LEU A 7 33.38 42.62 22.93
CA LEU A 7 32.50 43.65 22.29
C LEU A 7 33.09 44.40 21.05
N LEU A 8 32.42 44.68 19.90
CA LEU A 8 30.99 44.75 19.48
C LEU A 8 30.76 44.64 17.94
N ARG A 9 29.55 44.19 17.52
CA ARG A 9 28.70 44.64 16.35
C ARG A 9 29.31 44.56 14.91
N GLN A 10 28.61 44.43 13.77
CA GLN A 10 27.19 44.33 13.31
C GLN A 10 27.24 43.94 11.79
N THR A 11 26.28 43.32 11.07
CA THR A 11 25.00 42.61 11.36
C THR A 11 24.59 41.72 10.16
N ASN A 12 23.57 40.86 10.35
CA ASN A 12 22.60 40.34 9.35
C ASN A 12 22.93 39.18 8.36
N ASP A 13 21.84 38.43 8.11
CA ASP A 13 21.50 37.54 6.99
C ASP A 13 22.21 36.18 6.82
N ALA A 14 21.71 35.18 7.57
CA ALA A 14 21.58 33.79 7.09
C ALA A 14 20.62 32.93 7.96
N LEU A 15 19.31 33.21 7.95
CA LEU A 15 18.32 32.19 8.36
C LEU A 15 18.17 31.16 7.22
N THR A 16 18.94 30.08 7.27
CA THR A 16 18.81 28.97 6.30
C THR A 16 18.67 27.61 6.96
N CYS A 17 17.41 27.15 6.97
CA CYS A 17 16.93 25.78 6.85
C CYS A 17 17.81 24.63 7.40
N LEU A 18 17.33 23.98 8.47
CA LEU A 18 17.84 22.69 8.94
C LEU A 18 17.82 21.65 7.80
N SER A 19 19.00 21.12 7.48
CA SER A 19 19.19 20.22 6.34
C SER A 19 18.44 18.90 6.48
N TRP A 20 17.63 18.56 5.48
CA TRP A 20 17.04 17.24 5.31
C TRP A 20 18.12 16.19 5.03
N SER A 21 17.96 14.99 5.58
CA SER A 21 18.99 13.94 5.55
C SER A 21 19.13 13.29 4.16
N ARG A 22 20.36 13.28 3.64
CA ARG A 22 20.67 13.04 2.21
C ARG A 22 20.78 11.56 1.75
N ASN A 23 20.30 10.58 2.53
CA ASN A 23 20.76 9.18 2.43
C ASN A 23 19.78 8.13 1.83
N TRP A 24 18.74 8.55 1.09
CA TRP A 24 17.82 7.61 0.41
C TRP A 24 18.33 7.02 -0.93
N ARG A 25 19.62 7.21 -1.27
CA ARG A 25 20.22 6.82 -2.58
C ARG A 25 20.54 5.31 -2.74
N LYS A 26 19.75 4.39 -2.19
CA LYS A 26 20.01 2.93 -2.27
C LYS A 26 18.88 2.08 -2.88
N CYS A 27 17.88 2.70 -3.51
CA CYS A 27 17.04 2.03 -4.49
C CYS A 27 17.25 2.67 -5.86
N VAL A 28 17.61 1.87 -6.87
CA VAL A 28 17.72 2.35 -8.25
C VAL A 28 16.34 2.18 -8.89
N SER A 29 15.57 3.27 -8.91
CA SER A 29 14.28 3.36 -9.59
C SER A 29 14.52 3.65 -11.07
N LEU A 30 14.26 2.66 -11.92
CA LEU A 30 14.63 2.64 -13.34
C LEU A 30 13.41 2.86 -14.23
N ARG A 31 13.66 3.21 -15.49
CA ARG A 31 12.64 3.27 -16.53
C ARG A 31 12.90 2.30 -17.68
N CYS A 32 11.99 1.35 -17.88
CA CYS A 32 12.10 0.30 -18.90
C CYS A 32 10.96 0.38 -19.94
N ASN A 33 11.25 0.08 -21.21
CA ASN A 33 10.28 0.08 -22.31
C ASN A 33 9.28 -1.08 -22.17
N SER A 34 7.99 -0.80 -22.39
CA SER A 34 6.86 -1.74 -22.24
C SER A 34 7.00 -3.07 -23.00
N ARG A 35 7.79 -3.14 -24.08
CA ARG A 35 7.97 -4.38 -24.86
C ARG A 35 8.67 -5.54 -24.14
N LEU A 36 9.34 -5.29 -23.00
CA LEU A 36 10.11 -6.31 -22.27
C LEU A 36 9.33 -7.00 -21.14
N ALA A 37 8.19 -6.45 -20.69
CA ALA A 37 7.35 -7.08 -19.68
C ALA A 37 6.34 -8.04 -20.33
N GLN A 38 6.73 -9.30 -20.55
CA GLN A 38 5.79 -10.34 -20.98
C GLN A 38 4.90 -10.77 -19.80
N VAL A 39 3.72 -10.18 -19.71
CA VAL A 39 2.71 -10.53 -18.69
C VAL A 39 2.03 -11.86 -19.07
N SER A 40 2.33 -12.92 -18.32
CA SER A 40 1.62 -14.21 -18.38
C SER A 40 0.56 -14.33 -17.29
N CYS A 41 -0.61 -14.82 -17.66
CA CYS A 41 -1.70 -15.18 -16.74
C CYS A 41 -2.10 -16.63 -16.99
N ASN A 42 -1.75 -17.52 -16.06
CA ASN A 42 -2.13 -18.93 -16.13
C ASN A 42 -3.41 -19.14 -15.31
N ALA A 43 -4.45 -19.70 -15.96
CA ALA A 43 -5.70 -20.08 -15.30
C ALA A 43 -6.08 -21.51 -15.71
N ILE A 44 -6.30 -22.38 -14.73
CA ILE A 44 -6.88 -23.71 -14.95
C ILE A 44 -8.40 -23.52 -15.08
N MET A 45 -8.95 -23.73 -16.27
CA MET A 45 -10.34 -23.37 -16.58
C MET A 45 -11.30 -24.55 -16.60
N SER A 46 -12.50 -24.31 -16.08
CA SER A 46 -13.76 -24.83 -16.64
C SER A 46 -14.67 -23.65 -17.01
N PRO A 47 -15.47 -23.73 -18.08
CA PRO A 47 -16.18 -22.56 -18.61
C PRO A 47 -17.54 -22.32 -17.95
N SER A 48 -17.70 -21.17 -17.27
CA SER A 48 -19.02 -20.60 -17.00
C SER A 48 -18.98 -19.07 -17.07
N SER A 49 -19.35 -18.50 -18.21
CA SER A 49 -19.41 -17.04 -18.39
C SER A 49 -20.74 -16.47 -17.92
N ARG A 50 -20.77 -15.79 -16.76
CA ARG A 50 -21.85 -14.86 -16.44
C ARG A 50 -21.52 -13.49 -17.03
N ARG A 51 -22.20 -13.10 -18.12
CA ARG A 51 -22.19 -11.72 -18.60
C ARG A 51 -23.14 -10.91 -17.71
N PHE A 52 -22.63 -9.89 -17.02
CA PHE A 52 -23.48 -8.87 -16.43
C PHE A 52 -23.89 -7.87 -17.51
N THR A 53 -25.19 -7.68 -17.69
CA THR A 53 -25.79 -6.76 -18.67
C THR A 53 -26.06 -5.40 -18.04
N SER A 54 -25.83 -4.33 -18.80
CA SER A 54 -25.94 -2.94 -18.35
C SER A 54 -27.37 -2.40 -18.39
N SER A 55 -27.90 -1.97 -17.24
CA SER A 55 -28.89 -0.86 -17.11
C SER A 55 -29.22 -0.59 -15.63
N SER A 56 -29.59 0.65 -15.30
CA SER A 56 -29.77 1.22 -13.93
C SER A 56 -28.47 1.41 -13.14
N GLU A 57 -28.46 2.39 -12.23
CA GLU A 57 -27.27 2.90 -11.53
C GLU A 57 -26.44 1.75 -10.93
N THR A 58 -25.22 1.58 -11.43
CA THR A 58 -24.30 0.59 -10.90
C THR A 58 -23.95 0.94 -9.46
N LYS A 59 -24.43 0.11 -8.52
CA LYS A 59 -24.18 0.21 -7.08
C LYS A 59 -22.70 0.56 -6.82
N PRO A 60 -22.41 1.52 -5.91
CA PRO A 60 -21.05 1.82 -5.50
C PRO A 60 -20.30 0.57 -5.01
N VAL A 61 -19.00 0.54 -5.28
CA VAL A 61 -18.09 -0.55 -4.91
C VAL A 61 -17.33 -0.17 -3.65
N ARG A 62 -17.42 -1.01 -2.62
CA ARG A 62 -16.77 -0.82 -1.33
C ARG A 62 -15.47 -1.60 -1.25
N ILE A 63 -14.36 -0.89 -1.09
CA ILE A 63 -13.00 -1.44 -1.03
C ILE A 63 -12.34 -1.02 0.27
N GLY A 64 -11.83 -1.99 1.03
CA GLY A 64 -11.05 -1.75 2.24
C GLY A 64 -9.64 -2.27 2.06
N CYS A 65 -8.65 -1.48 2.48
CA CYS A 65 -7.25 -1.89 2.45
C CYS A 65 -6.80 -2.34 3.83
N ALA A 66 -6.19 -3.53 3.93
CA ALA A 66 -5.85 -4.18 5.19
C ALA A 66 -4.36 -4.16 5.55
N SER A 67 -3.50 -3.51 4.76
CA SER A 67 -2.07 -3.38 5.06
C SER A 67 -1.44 -2.20 4.33
N GLY A 68 -0.42 -1.59 4.93
CA GLY A 68 0.49 -0.65 4.26
C GLY A 68 1.90 -1.17 4.03
N PHE A 69 2.30 -2.28 4.65
CA PHE A 69 3.65 -2.87 4.52
C PHE A 69 3.71 -4.30 5.10
N TRP A 70 4.76 -5.05 4.77
CA TRP A 70 5.04 -6.34 5.42
C TRP A 70 5.54 -6.15 6.86
N GLY A 71 4.73 -6.63 7.82
CA GLY A 71 4.91 -6.39 9.25
C GLY A 71 3.82 -5.49 9.87
N ASP A 72 2.85 -5.02 9.07
CA ASP A 72 1.69 -4.28 9.55
C ASP A 72 0.73 -5.16 10.38
N THR A 73 -0.26 -4.53 11.03
CA THR A 73 -1.12 -5.14 12.03
C THR A 73 -2.08 -6.21 11.47
N ALA A 74 -2.12 -7.37 12.13
CA ALA A 74 -3.14 -8.40 11.92
C ALA A 74 -4.60 -7.99 12.23
N THR A 75 -4.82 -6.91 13.00
CA THR A 75 -6.17 -6.47 13.43
C THR A 75 -6.91 -5.62 12.40
N SER A 76 -6.36 -5.40 11.22
CA SER A 76 -7.02 -4.70 10.10
C SER A 76 -8.08 -5.57 9.42
N VAL A 77 -7.77 -6.84 9.18
CA VAL A 77 -8.70 -7.79 8.52
C VAL A 77 -10.02 -7.97 9.27
N PRO A 78 -10.07 -8.30 10.59
CA PRO A 78 -11.34 -8.55 11.26
C PRO A 78 -12.28 -7.34 11.24
N GLN A 79 -11.79 -6.11 11.47
CA GLN A 79 -12.64 -4.91 11.41
C GLN A 79 -13.20 -4.67 9.99
N LEU A 80 -12.41 -4.92 8.94
CA LEU A 80 -12.80 -4.73 7.55
C LEU A 80 -13.77 -5.81 7.07
N VAL A 81 -13.46 -7.08 7.34
CA VAL A 81 -14.31 -8.24 6.97
C VAL A 81 -15.64 -8.21 7.74
N HIS A 82 -15.63 -7.92 9.05
CA HIS A 82 -16.86 -7.96 9.84
C HIS A 82 -17.70 -6.68 9.67
N SER A 83 -17.08 -5.48 9.70
CA SER A 83 -17.79 -4.19 9.80
C SER A 83 -17.62 -3.26 8.58
N GLY A 84 -16.73 -3.54 7.63
CA GLY A 84 -16.48 -2.68 6.46
C GLY A 84 -17.55 -2.74 5.37
N ASN A 85 -18.34 -3.82 5.33
CA ASN A 85 -19.32 -4.13 4.27
C ASN A 85 -18.69 -4.03 2.87
N LEU A 86 -17.65 -4.82 2.62
CA LEU A 86 -16.80 -4.72 1.44
C LEU A 86 -17.29 -5.62 0.30
N ASP A 87 -17.09 -5.17 -0.94
CA ASP A 87 -17.10 -6.02 -2.12
C ASP A 87 -15.67 -6.57 -2.38
N PHE A 88 -14.64 -5.79 -2.06
CA PHE A 88 -13.22 -6.17 -2.18
C PHE A 88 -12.40 -5.85 -0.92
N LEU A 89 -11.52 -6.78 -0.55
CA LEU A 89 -10.49 -6.61 0.47
C LEU A 89 -9.12 -6.59 -0.21
N VAL A 90 -8.39 -5.49 -0.10
CA VAL A 90 -7.10 -5.30 -0.77
C VAL A 90 -5.95 -5.23 0.23
N PHE A 91 -4.75 -5.58 -0.23
CA PHE A 91 -3.54 -5.60 0.59
C PHE A 91 -2.35 -5.08 -0.19
N ASP A 92 -1.72 -4.03 0.34
CA ASP A 92 -0.38 -3.61 -0.06
C ASP A 92 0.65 -4.01 1.02
N TYR A 93 1.69 -4.72 0.60
CA TYR A 93 2.75 -5.27 1.43
C TYR A 93 4.16 -4.83 1.00
N LEU A 94 4.33 -4.29 -0.21
CA LEU A 94 5.63 -4.23 -0.87
C LEU A 94 6.25 -2.82 -0.80
N SER A 95 7.23 -2.65 0.07
CA SER A 95 8.23 -1.58 -0.07
C SER A 95 9.43 -2.05 -0.90
N GLU A 96 10.26 -1.11 -1.36
CA GLU A 96 11.58 -1.38 -1.97
C GLU A 96 12.47 -2.23 -1.05
N ILE A 97 12.36 -2.05 0.28
CA ILE A 97 13.10 -2.83 1.28
C ILE A 97 12.52 -4.26 1.40
N THR A 98 11.19 -4.40 1.39
CA THR A 98 10.47 -5.68 1.43
C THR A 98 11.00 -6.64 0.35
N MET A 99 11.18 -6.14 -0.88
CA MET A 99 11.69 -6.94 -2.01
C MET A 99 13.09 -7.54 -1.73
N SER A 100 13.96 -6.79 -1.07
CA SER A 100 15.31 -7.27 -0.70
C SER A 100 15.25 -8.40 0.35
N LEU A 101 14.37 -8.27 1.34
CA LEU A 101 14.16 -9.28 2.38
C LEU A 101 13.55 -10.57 1.81
N LEU A 102 12.53 -10.45 0.96
CA LEU A 102 11.88 -11.59 0.31
C LEU A 102 12.84 -12.31 -0.66
N THR A 103 13.69 -11.57 -1.37
CA THR A 103 14.76 -12.16 -2.18
C THR A 103 15.75 -12.96 -1.34
N ALA A 104 16.20 -12.40 -0.21
CA ALA A 104 17.08 -13.11 0.72
C ALA A 104 16.43 -14.36 1.33
N ALA A 105 15.11 -14.34 1.57
CA ALA A 105 14.35 -15.51 2.01
C ALA A 105 14.29 -16.60 0.92
N LYS A 106 13.94 -16.23 -0.33
CA LYS A 106 13.87 -17.14 -1.48
C LYS A 106 15.22 -17.81 -1.78
N THR A 107 16.33 -17.07 -1.67
CA THR A 107 17.69 -17.61 -1.85
C THR A 107 18.07 -18.64 -0.79
N LYS A 108 17.55 -18.54 0.43
CA LYS A 108 17.76 -19.54 1.50
C LYS A 108 16.82 -20.74 1.36
N THR A 109 15.56 -20.48 1.02
CA THR A 109 14.51 -21.50 0.91
C THR A 109 13.67 -21.22 -0.34
N PRO A 110 13.80 -22.02 -1.43
CA PRO A 110 13.23 -21.68 -2.75
C PRO A 110 11.70 -21.48 -2.80
N ASN A 111 10.94 -22.05 -1.88
CA ASN A 111 9.49 -21.89 -1.78
C ASN A 111 9.05 -20.63 -1.00
N LEU A 112 9.99 -19.85 -0.44
CA LEU A 112 9.71 -18.53 0.13
C LEU A 112 9.86 -17.43 -0.93
N GLY A 113 9.79 -16.16 -0.52
CA GLY A 113 9.83 -15.00 -1.41
C GLY A 113 8.51 -14.24 -1.54
N TYR A 114 7.50 -14.65 -0.77
CA TYR A 114 6.23 -13.97 -0.57
C TYR A 114 6.04 -13.65 0.93
N ALA A 115 5.10 -12.77 1.28
CA ALA A 115 4.79 -12.43 2.67
C ALA A 115 3.97 -13.56 3.35
N PRO A 116 4.52 -14.35 4.30
CA PRO A 116 3.82 -15.51 4.85
C PRO A 116 2.63 -15.13 5.73
N ASP A 117 2.71 -13.97 6.39
CA ASP A 117 1.68 -13.45 7.28
C ASP A 117 0.39 -13.11 6.53
N PHE A 118 0.47 -12.74 5.24
CA PHE A 118 -0.71 -12.61 4.39
C PHE A 118 -1.50 -13.92 4.34
N VAL A 119 -0.82 -15.04 4.11
CA VAL A 119 -1.46 -16.35 3.97
C VAL A 119 -1.96 -16.86 5.33
N HIS A 120 -1.12 -16.82 6.36
CA HIS A 120 -1.39 -17.52 7.62
C HIS A 120 -2.09 -16.67 8.69
N VAL A 121 -1.93 -15.35 8.68
CA VAL A 121 -2.46 -14.45 9.70
C VAL A 121 -3.60 -13.60 9.14
N ALA A 122 -3.46 -13.05 7.93
CA ALA A 122 -4.46 -12.19 7.33
C ALA A 122 -5.56 -12.95 6.56
N LEU A 123 -5.23 -14.05 5.88
CA LEU A 123 -6.19 -14.78 5.05
C LEU A 123 -6.79 -16.01 5.76
N ALA A 124 -5.95 -16.93 6.25
CA ALA A 124 -6.41 -18.23 6.77
C ALA A 124 -7.45 -18.17 7.90
N PRO A 125 -7.37 -17.26 8.91
CA PRO A 125 -8.37 -17.22 9.97
C PRO A 125 -9.74 -16.73 9.50
N PHE A 126 -9.78 -15.95 8.42
CA PHE A 126 -10.98 -15.23 7.96
C PHE A 126 -11.53 -15.75 6.62
N ILE A 127 -10.89 -16.76 6.00
CA ILE A 127 -11.24 -17.26 4.66
C ILE A 127 -12.72 -17.71 4.55
N ASN A 128 -13.28 -18.26 5.63
CA ASN A 128 -14.68 -18.66 5.70
C ASN A 128 -15.64 -17.45 5.75
N ASP A 129 -15.27 -16.36 6.45
CA ASP A 129 -16.05 -15.12 6.46
C ASP A 129 -15.99 -14.39 5.12
N ILE A 130 -14.80 -14.33 4.53
CA ILE A 130 -14.56 -13.78 3.18
C ILE A 130 -15.45 -14.51 2.16
N GLN A 131 -15.46 -15.85 2.17
CA GLN A 131 -16.30 -16.65 1.29
C GLN A 131 -17.80 -16.46 1.55
N ARG A 132 -18.25 -16.49 2.82
CA ARG A 132 -19.67 -16.30 3.17
C ARG A 132 -20.21 -14.94 2.75
N LYS A 133 -19.38 -13.90 2.83
CA LYS A 133 -19.74 -12.53 2.43
C LYS A 133 -19.54 -12.25 0.94
N GLY A 134 -18.92 -13.17 0.19
CA GLY A 134 -18.61 -12.99 -1.23
C GLY A 134 -17.52 -11.93 -1.51
N ILE A 135 -16.70 -11.61 -0.50
CA ILE A 135 -15.61 -10.65 -0.61
C ILE A 135 -14.52 -11.24 -1.51
N ARG A 136 -14.07 -10.48 -2.53
CA ARG A 136 -12.89 -10.87 -3.33
C ARG A 136 -11.63 -10.23 -2.78
N VAL A 137 -10.50 -10.95 -2.89
CA VAL A 137 -9.22 -10.51 -2.32
C VAL A 137 -8.22 -10.17 -3.42
N VAL A 138 -7.52 -9.05 -3.29
CA VAL A 138 -6.42 -8.66 -4.19
C VAL A 138 -5.19 -8.27 -3.36
N SER A 139 -4.03 -8.84 -3.67
CA SER A 139 -2.82 -8.60 -2.87
C SER A 139 -1.53 -8.66 -3.69
N ASN A 140 -0.58 -7.77 -3.37
CA ASN A 140 0.81 -7.85 -3.87
C ASN A 140 1.75 -8.65 -2.96
N ALA A 141 1.21 -9.37 -1.96
CA ALA A 141 1.96 -10.24 -1.04
C ALA A 141 2.84 -11.29 -1.73
N GLY A 142 2.63 -11.58 -3.02
CA GLY A 142 3.42 -12.54 -3.78
C GLY A 142 4.90 -12.16 -3.91
N GLY A 143 5.24 -10.88 -3.81
CA GLY A 143 6.63 -10.41 -3.75
C GLY A 143 7.48 -10.88 -4.94
N VAL A 144 8.54 -11.65 -4.65
CA VAL A 144 9.42 -12.27 -5.67
C VAL A 144 9.11 -13.75 -5.91
N ASN A 145 8.05 -14.29 -5.30
CA ASN A 145 7.56 -15.65 -5.55
C ASN A 145 6.01 -15.75 -5.47
N PRO A 146 5.29 -15.09 -6.39
CA PRO A 146 3.83 -15.07 -6.37
C PRO A 146 3.20 -16.46 -6.65
N LEU A 147 3.94 -17.38 -7.27
CA LEU A 147 3.49 -18.76 -7.50
C LEU A 147 3.45 -19.56 -6.20
N SER A 148 4.53 -19.60 -5.40
CA SER A 148 4.50 -20.30 -4.10
C SER A 148 3.58 -19.63 -3.08
N CYS A 149 3.33 -18.32 -3.20
CA CYS A 149 2.27 -17.66 -2.45
C CYS A 149 0.89 -18.27 -2.77
N ALA A 150 0.58 -18.45 -4.06
CA ALA A 150 -0.67 -19.05 -4.51
C ALA A 150 -0.82 -20.53 -4.11
N GLU A 151 0.26 -21.32 -4.14
CA GLU A 151 0.29 -22.70 -3.62
C GLU A 151 -0.08 -22.73 -2.12
N ALA A 152 0.49 -21.83 -1.32
CA ALA A 152 0.19 -21.74 0.11
C ALA A 152 -1.27 -21.30 0.37
N ILE A 153 -1.83 -20.43 -0.46
CA ILE A 153 -3.25 -20.03 -0.40
C ILE A 153 -4.17 -21.18 -0.80
N GLN A 154 -3.83 -21.95 -1.84
CA GLN A 154 -4.59 -23.14 -2.24
C GLN A 154 -4.63 -24.18 -1.12
N GLU A 155 -3.53 -24.38 -0.38
CA GLU A 155 -3.50 -25.26 0.78
C GLU A 155 -4.40 -24.77 1.93
N VAL A 156 -4.50 -23.45 2.15
CA VAL A 156 -5.46 -22.85 3.10
C VAL A 156 -6.91 -23.11 2.65
N ILE A 157 -7.23 -22.87 1.38
CA ILE A 157 -8.56 -23.10 0.79
C ILE A 157 -8.96 -24.58 0.92
N ARG A 158 -8.03 -25.49 0.60
CA ARG A 158 -8.23 -26.95 0.71
C ARG A 158 -8.48 -27.38 2.15
N LYS A 159 -7.73 -26.86 3.12
CA LYS A 159 -7.93 -27.13 4.56
C LYS A 159 -9.28 -26.60 5.07
N ALA A 160 -9.76 -25.49 4.53
CA ALA A 160 -11.06 -24.92 4.86
C ALA A 160 -12.24 -25.66 4.17
N GLY A 161 -11.99 -26.59 3.25
CA GLY A 161 -13.04 -27.27 2.48
C GLY A 161 -13.75 -26.37 1.47
N LEU A 162 -13.10 -25.27 1.05
CA LEU A 162 -13.67 -24.26 0.16
C LEU A 162 -13.26 -24.51 -1.29
N ASN A 163 -14.01 -23.92 -2.24
CA ASN A 163 -13.74 -23.97 -3.67
C ASN A 163 -13.55 -22.56 -4.24
N LEU A 164 -12.53 -21.85 -3.74
CA LEU A 164 -12.18 -20.49 -4.17
C LEU A 164 -11.10 -20.52 -5.26
N LYS A 165 -11.25 -19.66 -6.27
CA LYS A 165 -10.33 -19.55 -7.40
C LYS A 165 -9.20 -18.57 -7.09
N VAL A 166 -7.98 -19.07 -7.07
CA VAL A 166 -6.75 -18.27 -6.94
C VAL A 166 -6.17 -18.03 -8.34
N ALA A 167 -5.89 -16.77 -8.67
CA ALA A 167 -5.19 -16.37 -9.89
C ALA A 167 -3.90 -15.62 -9.55
N VAL A 168 -2.90 -15.74 -10.44
CA VAL A 168 -1.56 -15.18 -10.22
C VAL A 168 -1.18 -14.27 -11.38
N VAL A 169 -0.72 -13.07 -11.04
CA VAL A 169 -0.08 -12.12 -11.97
C VAL A 169 1.44 -12.31 -11.89
N THR A 170 2.07 -12.44 -13.06
CA THR A 170 3.52 -12.60 -13.24
C THR A 170 4.01 -11.68 -14.36
N GLY A 171 5.33 -11.52 -14.48
CA GLY A 171 5.97 -10.66 -15.49
C GLY A 171 6.52 -9.34 -14.92
N ASP A 172 6.52 -9.18 -13.59
CA ASP A 172 7.23 -8.10 -12.90
C ASP A 172 8.74 -8.41 -12.80
N ASP A 173 9.12 -9.67 -12.59
CA ASP A 173 10.54 -10.09 -12.53
C ASP A 173 11.25 -9.93 -13.88
N LEU A 174 12.17 -8.97 -13.94
CA LEU A 174 13.02 -8.68 -15.09
C LEU A 174 14.44 -9.26 -14.95
N MET A 175 14.75 -10.03 -13.90
CA MET A 175 16.06 -10.68 -13.74
C MET A 175 16.49 -11.53 -14.96
N PRO A 176 15.59 -12.27 -15.66
CA PRO A 176 15.94 -12.95 -16.91
C PRO A 176 16.42 -12.01 -18.02
N HIS A 177 15.99 -10.74 -17.99
CA HIS A 177 16.29 -9.72 -19.00
C HIS A 177 17.46 -8.79 -18.63
N ARG A 178 18.15 -9.03 -17.49
CA ARG A 178 19.23 -8.16 -16.97
C ARG A 178 20.34 -7.81 -17.97
N SER A 179 20.69 -8.73 -18.88
CA SER A 179 21.71 -8.52 -19.91
C SER A 179 21.28 -7.52 -20.99
N SER A 180 19.97 -7.41 -21.24
CA SER A 180 19.38 -6.46 -22.21
C SER A 180 19.14 -5.06 -21.63
N LEU A 181 19.29 -4.90 -20.31
CA LEU A 181 18.99 -3.67 -19.56
C LEU A 181 20.25 -3.02 -18.96
N SER A 182 21.38 -3.07 -19.68
CA SER A 182 22.69 -2.64 -19.17
C SER A 182 22.79 -1.16 -18.80
N GLU A 183 21.97 -0.30 -19.41
CA GLU A 183 21.89 1.14 -19.12
C GLU A 183 20.45 1.55 -18.86
N VAL A 184 20.26 2.34 -17.80
CA VAL A 184 18.93 2.64 -17.26
C VAL A 184 18.83 4.10 -16.85
N LYS A 185 17.69 4.71 -17.18
CA LYS A 185 17.38 6.09 -16.83
C LYS A 185 16.94 6.16 -15.36
N MET A 186 17.62 6.99 -14.60
CA MET A 186 17.36 7.20 -13.18
C MET A 186 16.04 7.97 -12.97
N ALA A 187 15.34 7.67 -11.89
CA ALA A 187 14.06 8.32 -11.58
C ALA A 187 14.15 9.83 -11.27
N ASP A 188 15.32 10.32 -10.82
CA ASP A 188 15.60 11.75 -10.64
C ASP A 188 15.79 12.50 -11.98
N GLY A 189 15.67 11.82 -13.11
CA GLY A 189 15.87 12.39 -14.45
C GLY A 189 17.34 12.57 -14.83
N SER A 190 18.29 12.12 -14.00
CA SER A 190 19.71 12.18 -14.32
C SER A 190 20.10 11.23 -15.47
N SER A 191 21.36 11.33 -15.89
CA SER A 191 21.95 10.55 -16.98
C SER A 191 21.72 9.05 -16.81
N ARG A 192 21.71 8.32 -17.94
CA ARG A 192 21.69 6.85 -17.90
C ARG A 192 22.88 6.34 -17.07
N GLN A 193 22.59 5.46 -16.13
CA GLN A 193 23.61 4.79 -15.32
C GLN A 193 23.68 3.31 -15.71
N LYS A 194 24.87 2.71 -15.56
CA LYS A 194 25.04 1.27 -15.71
C LYS A 194 24.50 0.56 -14.48
N LEU A 195 23.81 -0.56 -14.67
CA LEU A 195 23.36 -1.38 -13.56
C LEU A 195 24.55 -1.93 -12.75
N PRO A 196 24.43 -2.07 -11.41
CA PRO A 196 25.37 -2.81 -10.58
C PRO A 196 25.60 -4.23 -11.12
N LYS A 197 26.85 -4.72 -11.05
CA LYS A 197 27.22 -6.04 -11.60
C LYS A 197 26.47 -7.21 -10.96
N SER A 198 26.11 -7.10 -9.68
CA SER A 198 25.51 -8.15 -8.87
C SER A 198 24.12 -7.76 -8.37
N LEU A 199 23.12 -7.82 -9.26
CA LEU A 199 21.72 -7.65 -8.88
C LEU A 199 21.20 -8.87 -8.12
N HIS A 200 20.39 -8.61 -7.10
CA HIS A 200 19.66 -9.61 -6.32
C HIS A 200 18.22 -9.73 -6.81
N SER A 201 17.54 -8.61 -7.07
CA SER A 201 16.23 -8.57 -7.71
C SER A 201 16.13 -7.39 -8.69
N MET A 202 15.21 -7.49 -9.64
CA MET A 202 14.88 -6.40 -10.56
C MET A 202 13.41 -6.53 -10.99
N ASN A 203 12.52 -5.75 -10.39
CA ASN A 203 11.07 -5.93 -10.53
C ASN A 203 10.39 -4.66 -11.07
N ALA A 204 9.62 -4.79 -12.14
CA ALA A 204 8.80 -3.73 -12.71
C ALA A 204 7.53 -3.50 -11.88
N TYR A 205 7.08 -2.25 -11.76
CA TYR A 205 5.85 -1.90 -11.08
C TYR A 205 4.70 -2.07 -12.07
N LEU A 206 4.10 -3.26 -12.10
CA LEU A 206 2.95 -3.54 -12.96
C LEU A 206 1.73 -2.66 -12.62
N GLY A 207 0.86 -2.47 -13.61
CA GLY A 207 -0.41 -1.76 -13.47
C GLY A 207 -1.58 -2.64 -13.04
N ALA A 208 -2.78 -2.05 -13.05
CA ALA A 208 -4.04 -2.70 -12.71
C ALA A 208 -4.52 -3.73 -13.74
N LEU A 209 -4.13 -3.60 -15.02
CA LEU A 209 -4.69 -4.40 -16.12
C LEU A 209 -4.52 -5.93 -15.98
N PRO A 210 -3.39 -6.49 -15.54
CA PRO A 210 -3.25 -7.93 -15.31
C PRO A 210 -4.16 -8.42 -14.18
N ILE A 211 -4.27 -7.65 -13.10
CA ILE A 211 -5.13 -7.95 -11.95
C ILE A 211 -6.61 -7.92 -12.38
N LYS A 212 -7.01 -6.88 -13.13
CA LYS A 212 -8.35 -6.79 -13.74
C LYS A 212 -8.65 -8.02 -14.59
N ARG A 213 -7.68 -8.49 -15.39
CA ARG A 213 -7.84 -9.68 -16.22
C ARG A 213 -8.08 -10.95 -15.39
N CYS A 214 -7.41 -11.10 -14.24
CA CYS A 214 -7.69 -12.20 -13.31
C CYS A 214 -9.12 -12.13 -12.74
N LEU A 215 -9.59 -10.93 -12.35
CA LEU A 215 -10.96 -10.72 -11.87
C LEU A 215 -12.01 -10.96 -12.99
N ASP A 216 -11.74 -10.53 -14.22
CA ASP A 216 -12.58 -10.78 -15.41
C ASP A 216 -12.74 -12.28 -15.72
N LEU A 217 -11.73 -13.10 -15.37
CA LEU A 217 -11.77 -14.56 -15.47
C LEU A 217 -12.48 -15.24 -14.29
N GLY A 218 -12.98 -14.46 -13.33
CA GLY A 218 -13.73 -14.94 -12.18
C GLY A 218 -12.84 -15.49 -11.06
N ALA A 219 -11.66 -14.91 -10.85
CA ALA A 219 -10.86 -15.18 -9.66
C ALA A 219 -11.51 -14.58 -8.40
N ASP A 220 -11.53 -15.35 -7.31
CA ASP A 220 -11.97 -14.89 -5.99
C ASP A 220 -10.80 -14.26 -5.21
N ILE A 221 -9.57 -14.76 -5.46
CA ILE A 221 -8.33 -14.25 -4.89
C ILE A 221 -7.32 -14.00 -6.03
N VAL A 222 -6.74 -12.80 -6.08
CA VAL A 222 -5.66 -12.45 -7.00
C VAL A 222 -4.40 -12.10 -6.21
N VAL A 223 -3.30 -12.79 -6.53
CA VAL A 223 -1.96 -12.47 -6.01
C VAL A 223 -1.05 -11.98 -7.14
N THR A 224 -0.29 -10.93 -6.88
CA THR A 224 0.72 -10.38 -7.79
C THR A 224 2.10 -10.29 -7.11
N GLY A 225 3.16 -10.22 -7.93
CA GLY A 225 4.46 -9.70 -7.52
C GLY A 225 4.42 -8.16 -7.43
N ARG A 226 5.48 -7.46 -7.85
CA ARG A 226 5.49 -5.98 -7.78
C ARG A 226 4.44 -5.36 -8.72
N CYS A 227 3.58 -4.53 -8.15
CA CYS A 227 2.75 -3.56 -8.85
C CYS A 227 3.02 -2.13 -8.32
N VAL A 228 2.37 -1.12 -8.90
CA VAL A 228 2.09 0.12 -8.14
C VAL A 228 0.98 -0.14 -7.13
N ASP A 229 1.00 0.61 -6.04
CA ASP A 229 0.30 0.18 -4.83
C ASP A 229 -1.22 0.39 -5.02
N SER A 230 -1.62 1.55 -5.51
CA SER A 230 -2.97 1.82 -6.04
C SER A 230 -3.53 0.84 -7.09
N ALA A 231 -2.72 -0.02 -7.74
CA ALA A 231 -3.22 -0.99 -8.72
C ALA A 231 -4.12 -2.06 -8.10
N VAL A 232 -3.92 -2.42 -6.82
CA VAL A 232 -4.77 -3.42 -6.15
C VAL A 232 -6.20 -2.91 -5.94
N THR A 233 -6.39 -1.59 -5.92
CA THR A 233 -7.69 -0.91 -5.79
C THR A 233 -8.28 -0.53 -7.15
N LEU A 234 -7.47 -0.01 -8.08
CA LEU A 234 -7.92 0.36 -9.42
C LEU A 234 -8.45 -0.86 -10.20
N ALA A 235 -7.83 -2.03 -10.07
CA ALA A 235 -8.23 -3.23 -10.79
C ALA A 235 -9.67 -3.73 -10.47
N PRO A 236 -10.09 -3.86 -9.20
CA PRO A 236 -11.48 -4.04 -8.81
C PRO A 236 -12.47 -3.05 -9.43
N LEU A 237 -12.12 -1.76 -9.47
CA LEU A 237 -12.99 -0.71 -10.02
C LEU A 237 -13.15 -0.86 -11.54
N MET A 238 -12.04 -1.04 -12.26
CA MET A 238 -12.04 -1.32 -13.70
C MET A 238 -12.79 -2.61 -14.04
N HIS A 239 -12.70 -3.64 -13.18
CA HIS A 239 -13.43 -4.89 -13.35
C HIS A 239 -14.95 -4.67 -13.21
N THR A 240 -15.37 -4.01 -12.13
CA THR A 240 -16.77 -3.95 -11.72
C THR A 240 -17.57 -2.95 -12.55
N PHE A 241 -16.99 -1.77 -12.85
CA PHE A 241 -17.63 -0.76 -13.70
C PHE A 241 -17.32 -0.92 -15.19
N GLY A 242 -16.41 -1.84 -15.55
CA GLY A 242 -16.03 -2.08 -16.94
C GLY A 242 -15.14 -1.00 -17.56
N TRP A 243 -14.55 -0.10 -16.77
CA TRP A 243 -13.76 1.03 -17.26
C TRP A 243 -12.65 0.61 -18.24
N GLY A 244 -12.62 1.29 -19.39
CA GLY A 244 -11.71 1.08 -20.49
C GLY A 244 -10.34 1.72 -20.27
N ARG A 245 -9.34 1.19 -20.99
CA ARG A 245 -7.90 1.57 -20.91
C ARG A 245 -7.57 3.01 -21.34
N ARG A 246 -8.57 3.81 -21.71
CA ARG A 246 -8.44 5.18 -22.20
C ARG A 246 -9.37 6.17 -21.49
N GLU A 247 -10.13 5.72 -20.50
CA GLU A 247 -11.00 6.57 -19.68
C GLU A 247 -10.17 7.20 -18.56
N TYR A 248 -9.18 8.00 -18.95
CA TYR A 248 -8.07 8.37 -18.07
C TYR A 248 -8.51 9.09 -16.79
N ASP A 249 -9.56 9.90 -16.82
CA ASP A 249 -10.12 10.53 -15.61
C ASP A 249 -10.65 9.50 -14.61
N LEU A 250 -11.31 8.42 -15.09
CA LEU A 250 -11.79 7.33 -14.22
C LEU A 250 -10.61 6.50 -13.70
N LEU A 251 -9.60 6.25 -14.53
CA LEU A 251 -8.38 5.57 -14.08
C LEU A 251 -7.64 6.39 -13.03
N ALA A 252 -7.53 7.71 -13.21
CA ALA A 252 -6.92 8.61 -12.24
C ALA A 252 -7.72 8.69 -10.93
N ALA A 253 -9.05 8.70 -11.00
CA ALA A 253 -9.92 8.66 -9.83
C ALA A 253 -9.81 7.33 -9.06
N GLY A 254 -9.77 6.18 -9.76
CA GLY A 254 -9.55 4.88 -9.14
C GLY A 254 -8.13 4.71 -8.57
N SER A 255 -7.11 5.25 -9.24
CA SER A 255 -5.75 5.33 -8.70
C SER A 255 -5.66 6.24 -7.47
N LEU A 256 -6.40 7.36 -7.45
CA LEU A 256 -6.49 8.22 -6.26
C LEU A 256 -7.18 7.50 -5.10
N ALA A 257 -8.29 6.81 -5.35
CA ALA A 257 -8.97 6.00 -4.34
C ALA A 257 -8.03 4.92 -3.77
N GLY A 258 -7.20 4.30 -4.61
CA GLY A 258 -6.12 3.41 -4.17
C GLY A 258 -5.07 4.11 -3.30
N HIS A 259 -4.55 5.24 -3.78
CA HIS A 259 -3.53 6.03 -3.09
C HIS A 259 -3.98 6.55 -1.72
N LEU A 260 -5.27 6.81 -1.52
CA LEU A 260 -5.81 7.22 -0.23
C LEU A 260 -6.13 6.06 0.73
N ILE A 261 -6.03 4.79 0.29
CA ILE A 261 -6.23 3.63 1.17
C ILE A 261 -4.99 2.74 1.34
N GLU A 262 -3.94 2.92 0.53
CA GLU A 262 -2.62 2.32 0.78
C GLU A 262 -1.94 2.93 2.02
N CYS A 263 -0.74 2.45 2.38
CA CYS A 263 -0.02 2.86 3.59
C CYS A 263 -0.77 2.61 4.93
N GLY A 264 -1.76 1.70 4.92
CA GLY A 264 -2.45 1.24 6.12
C GLY A 264 -3.39 2.30 6.70
N ALA A 265 -3.20 2.68 7.98
CA ALA A 265 -4.09 3.59 8.69
C ALA A 265 -3.80 5.10 8.45
N GLN A 266 -3.09 5.48 7.40
CA GLN A 266 -2.60 6.87 7.24
C GLN A 266 -3.74 7.89 7.07
N SER A 267 -4.64 7.69 6.09
CA SER A 267 -5.83 8.55 5.90
C SER A 267 -6.83 8.54 7.07
N THR A 268 -6.75 7.55 7.95
CA THR A 268 -7.56 7.43 9.18
C THR A 268 -6.82 7.94 10.43
N GLY A 269 -5.70 8.65 10.27
CA GLY A 269 -5.01 9.38 11.35
C GLY A 269 -3.71 8.74 11.86
N GLY A 270 -3.30 7.59 11.33
CA GLY A 270 -2.13 6.82 11.80
C GLY A 270 -0.78 7.52 11.62
N VAL A 271 -0.63 8.34 10.58
CA VAL A 271 0.59 9.14 10.32
C VAL A 271 0.22 10.61 10.08
N PHE A 272 -0.66 11.15 10.92
CA PHE A 272 -1.21 12.50 10.78
C PHE A 272 -0.43 13.54 11.62
N THR A 273 -0.17 14.74 11.09
CA THR A 273 0.48 15.83 11.84
C THR A 273 -0.30 16.20 13.10
N ASP A 274 -1.63 16.27 12.98
CA ASP A 274 -2.54 16.58 14.08
C ASP A 274 -2.89 15.34 14.93
N TRP A 275 -1.97 14.37 15.05
CA TRP A 275 -2.07 13.11 15.83
C TRP A 275 -2.82 13.22 17.17
N HIS A 276 -2.67 14.35 17.89
CA HIS A 276 -3.36 14.61 19.15
C HIS A 276 -4.90 14.56 19.07
N LYS A 277 -5.49 14.91 17.92
CA LYS A 277 -6.94 14.88 17.65
C LYS A 277 -7.49 13.47 17.36
N VAL A 278 -6.61 12.50 17.07
CA VAL A 278 -6.99 11.15 16.57
C VAL A 278 -7.30 10.23 17.75
N PRO A 279 -8.54 9.77 17.99
CA PRO A 279 -8.89 8.92 19.14
C PRO A 279 -8.37 7.47 19.01
N ASP A 280 -8.30 6.77 20.14
CA ASP A 280 -8.16 5.31 20.30
C ASP A 280 -7.20 4.58 19.33
N TRP A 281 -5.91 4.95 19.40
CA TRP A 281 -4.87 4.41 18.51
C TRP A 281 -4.66 2.89 18.64
N ASP A 282 -4.97 2.32 19.80
CA ASP A 282 -4.87 0.89 20.06
C ASP A 282 -5.82 0.05 19.19
N ILE A 283 -6.93 0.64 18.73
CA ILE A 283 -7.96 0.03 17.86
C ILE A 283 -8.19 0.85 16.59
N MET A 284 -7.12 1.41 16.01
CA MET A 284 -7.15 2.26 14.82
C MET A 284 -7.96 1.64 13.66
N GLY A 285 -8.88 2.42 13.09
CA GLY A 285 -9.65 2.04 11.92
C GLY A 285 -8.81 2.04 10.65
N PHE A 286 -8.94 1.02 9.80
CA PHE A 286 -8.33 1.00 8.48
C PHE A 286 -9.28 1.61 7.42
N PRO A 287 -8.75 2.26 6.37
CA PRO A 287 -9.56 3.02 5.43
C PRO A 287 -10.46 2.14 4.56
N VAL A 288 -11.67 2.64 4.30
CA VAL A 288 -12.64 2.09 3.36
C VAL A 288 -13.10 3.18 2.41
N VAL A 289 -13.02 2.91 1.11
CA VAL A 289 -13.64 3.74 0.07
C VAL A 289 -14.90 3.11 -0.48
N GLU A 290 -15.93 3.92 -0.68
CA GLU A 290 -17.12 3.60 -1.45
C GLU A 290 -17.09 4.42 -2.73
N VAL A 291 -16.81 3.75 -3.85
CA VAL A 291 -16.53 4.39 -5.15
C VAL A 291 -17.72 4.23 -6.09
N SER A 292 -18.16 5.32 -6.69
CA SER A 292 -19.21 5.36 -7.72
C SER A 292 -18.64 5.14 -9.12
N SER A 293 -19.49 4.76 -10.08
CA SER A 293 -19.06 4.48 -11.46
C SER A 293 -18.52 5.69 -12.23
N ASP A 294 -18.82 6.91 -11.77
CA ASP A 294 -18.27 8.18 -12.27
C ASP A 294 -16.87 8.52 -11.70
N GLY A 295 -16.33 7.67 -10.82
CA GLY A 295 -15.07 7.86 -10.13
C GLY A 295 -15.13 8.77 -8.90
N SER A 296 -16.29 9.33 -8.54
CA SER A 296 -16.46 9.99 -7.24
C SER A 296 -16.50 8.97 -6.12
N PHE A 297 -15.97 9.29 -4.94
CA PHE A 297 -15.97 8.34 -3.82
C PHE A 297 -16.09 8.99 -2.44
N LEU A 298 -16.59 8.21 -1.50
CA LEU A 298 -16.52 8.49 -0.07
C LEU A 298 -15.35 7.71 0.54
N LEU A 299 -14.49 8.36 1.33
CA LEU A 299 -13.51 7.71 2.19
C LEU A 299 -13.99 7.79 3.64
N SER A 300 -13.92 6.66 4.34
CA SER A 300 -14.39 6.48 5.71
C SER A 300 -13.55 5.39 6.41
N LYS A 301 -13.95 5.00 7.62
CA LYS A 301 -13.40 3.86 8.36
C LYS A 301 -14.55 2.99 8.93
N PRO A 302 -14.30 1.73 9.33
CA PRO A 302 -15.31 0.92 10.00
C PRO A 302 -15.86 1.58 11.28
N PRO A 303 -17.14 1.34 11.63
CA PRO A 303 -17.71 1.79 12.89
C PRO A 303 -17.07 1.09 14.08
N LEU A 304 -17.13 1.71 15.26
CA LEU A 304 -16.59 1.20 16.53
C LEU A 304 -15.05 0.98 16.55
N THR A 305 -14.32 1.64 15.65
CA THR A 305 -12.85 1.72 15.67
C THR A 305 -12.38 3.11 16.11
N GLY A 306 -11.14 3.19 16.59
CA GLY A 306 -10.43 4.46 16.71
C GLY A 306 -10.06 5.06 15.35
N GLY A 307 -9.28 6.14 15.38
CA GLY A 307 -8.92 6.91 14.19
C GLY A 307 -9.86 8.06 13.87
N LEU A 308 -9.43 8.90 12.93
CA LEU A 308 -10.12 10.09 12.46
C LEU A 308 -9.94 10.23 10.95
N VAL A 309 -11.03 10.27 10.20
CA VAL A 309 -11.05 10.68 8.79
C VAL A 309 -11.48 12.14 8.73
N SER A 310 -10.63 12.97 8.14
CA SER A 310 -10.82 14.43 8.05
C SER A 310 -10.20 14.96 6.76
N PHE A 311 -10.46 16.22 6.42
CA PHE A 311 -9.73 16.90 5.36
C PHE A 311 -8.21 16.78 5.58
N GLY A 312 -7.74 17.04 6.80
CA GLY A 312 -6.31 17.03 7.11
C GLY A 312 -5.64 15.66 6.93
N SER A 313 -6.24 14.59 7.49
CA SER A 313 -5.66 13.24 7.42
C SER A 313 -5.64 12.69 5.99
N VAL A 314 -6.63 13.05 5.18
CA VAL A 314 -6.73 12.61 3.77
C VAL A 314 -5.88 13.48 2.85
N ALA A 315 -5.77 14.80 3.11
CA ALA A 315 -4.89 15.69 2.36
C ALA A 315 -3.40 15.40 2.61
N GLU A 316 -3.01 14.96 3.81
CA GLU A 316 -1.65 14.50 4.08
C GLU A 316 -1.31 13.20 3.32
N GLN A 317 -2.27 12.26 3.21
CA GLN A 317 -2.10 11.08 2.35
C GLN A 317 -2.04 11.46 0.87
N LEU A 318 -2.88 12.38 0.39
CA LEU A 318 -2.94 12.84 -1.02
C LEU A 318 -1.58 13.32 -1.56
N VAL A 319 -0.71 13.84 -0.70
CA VAL A 319 0.62 14.35 -1.06
C VAL A 319 1.76 13.42 -0.61
N TYR A 320 1.45 12.28 0.00
CA TYR A 320 2.44 11.34 0.52
C TYR A 320 3.20 10.68 -0.63
N GLU A 321 4.53 10.77 -0.61
CA GLU A 321 5.45 10.26 -1.65
C GLU A 321 5.21 10.75 -3.10
N ILE A 322 4.27 11.67 -3.32
CA ILE A 322 4.02 12.32 -4.61
C ILE A 322 4.91 13.57 -4.75
N SER A 323 5.86 13.51 -5.67
CA SER A 323 6.79 14.63 -5.94
C SER A 323 6.17 15.77 -6.77
N ASP A 324 5.31 15.45 -7.73
CA ASP A 324 4.57 16.41 -8.57
C ASP A 324 3.10 15.98 -8.65
N PRO A 325 2.20 16.59 -7.87
CA PRO A 325 0.78 16.26 -7.89
C PRO A 325 0.09 16.51 -9.25
N LYS A 326 0.66 17.32 -10.15
CA LYS A 326 0.13 17.50 -11.51
C LYS A 326 0.56 16.40 -12.48
N ARG A 327 1.50 15.55 -12.07
CA ARG A 327 2.16 14.59 -12.94
C ARG A 327 2.59 13.34 -12.17
N TYR A 328 1.67 12.75 -11.42
CA TYR A 328 1.91 11.47 -10.76
C TYR A 328 1.83 10.34 -11.80
N LEU A 329 2.96 9.66 -12.06
CA LEU A 329 3.11 8.75 -13.20
C LEU A 329 2.89 7.30 -12.78
N LEU A 330 1.77 6.72 -13.21
CA LEU A 330 1.44 5.31 -13.01
C LEU A 330 1.48 4.53 -14.35
N PRO A 331 1.53 3.19 -14.32
CA PRO A 331 1.57 2.35 -15.53
C PRO A 331 0.33 2.46 -16.42
N ASP A 332 -0.85 2.69 -15.85
CA ASP A 332 -2.12 2.71 -16.57
C ASP A 332 -2.59 4.13 -16.94
N VAL A 333 -2.12 5.15 -16.20
CA VAL A 333 -2.53 6.55 -16.33
C VAL A 333 -1.46 7.50 -15.79
N SER A 334 -1.34 8.71 -16.37
CA SER A 334 -0.61 9.83 -15.78
C SER A 334 -1.60 10.75 -15.08
N CYS A 335 -1.57 10.84 -13.75
CA CYS A 335 -2.55 11.55 -12.94
C CYS A 335 -2.18 13.03 -12.68
N ASP A 336 -3.19 13.88 -12.69
CA ASP A 336 -3.18 15.25 -12.13
C ASP A 336 -4.20 15.29 -10.96
N PHE A 337 -3.67 15.48 -9.75
CA PHE A 337 -4.41 15.62 -8.50
C PHE A 337 -4.53 17.08 -8.04
N SER A 338 -4.02 18.05 -8.81
CA SER A 338 -4.01 19.47 -8.41
C SER A 338 -5.37 20.15 -8.38
N GLN A 339 -6.42 19.50 -8.91
CA GLN A 339 -7.82 19.93 -8.87
C GLN A 339 -8.69 18.99 -8.01
N VAL A 340 -8.07 18.10 -7.22
CA VAL A 340 -8.79 17.23 -6.30
C VAL A 340 -9.44 18.07 -5.19
N THR A 341 -10.74 17.84 -5.00
CA THR A 341 -11.53 18.40 -3.91
C THR A 341 -11.77 17.32 -2.87
N ILE A 342 -11.49 17.63 -1.61
CA ILE A 342 -11.80 16.81 -0.43
C ILE A 342 -12.81 17.60 0.41
N GLN A 343 -13.99 17.04 0.63
CA GLN A 343 -15.07 17.67 1.39
C GLN A 343 -15.49 16.77 2.56
N GLU A 344 -15.42 17.24 3.80
CA GLU A 344 -15.89 16.50 4.97
C GLU A 344 -17.41 16.27 4.92
N VAL A 345 -17.84 15.06 5.29
CA VAL A 345 -19.25 14.67 5.36
C VAL A 345 -19.71 14.76 6.82
N PRO A 346 -20.62 15.68 7.17
CA PRO A 346 -21.05 15.87 8.56
C PRO A 346 -21.88 14.68 9.06
N GLY A 347 -21.81 14.42 10.37
CA GLY A 347 -22.65 13.43 11.05
C GLY A 347 -22.19 11.97 10.93
N VAL A 348 -21.05 11.69 10.31
CA VAL A 348 -20.45 10.34 10.28
C VAL A 348 -19.51 10.15 11.46
N ASP A 349 -19.75 9.13 12.28
CA ASP A 349 -18.90 8.80 13.44
C ASP A 349 -17.46 8.44 13.01
N GLY A 350 -16.47 9.02 13.69
CA GLY A 350 -15.07 8.92 13.30
C GLY A 350 -14.69 9.63 11.99
N GLY A 351 -15.65 10.32 11.35
CA GLY A 351 -15.48 11.14 10.15
C GLY A 351 -15.55 10.38 8.82
N ALA A 352 -15.82 11.14 7.77
CA ALA A 352 -15.74 10.72 6.37
C ALA A 352 -15.50 11.93 5.46
N VAL A 353 -14.95 11.70 4.28
CA VAL A 353 -14.80 12.73 3.23
C VAL A 353 -15.32 12.25 1.89
N LYS A 354 -15.91 13.15 1.10
CA LYS A 354 -16.13 12.95 -0.33
C LYS A 354 -14.93 13.48 -1.11
N VAL A 355 -14.44 12.69 -2.07
CA VAL A 355 -13.28 13.03 -2.92
C VAL A 355 -13.69 13.00 -4.39
N THR A 356 -13.31 14.04 -5.13
CA THR A 356 -13.62 14.23 -6.56
C THR A 356 -12.52 15.04 -7.24
N GLY A 357 -12.48 15.06 -8.59
CA GLY A 357 -11.67 16.03 -9.33
C GLY A 357 -10.28 15.56 -9.76
N ALA A 358 -9.94 14.29 -9.56
CA ALA A 358 -8.77 13.68 -10.19
C ALA A 358 -8.90 13.73 -11.72
N LYS A 359 -7.82 14.07 -12.41
CA LYS A 359 -7.73 14.09 -13.87
C LYS A 359 -6.63 13.17 -14.37
N GLY A 360 -6.83 12.62 -15.56
CA GLY A 360 -5.90 11.65 -16.14
C GLY A 360 -5.51 11.97 -17.57
N SER A 361 -4.29 11.59 -17.91
CA SER A 361 -3.78 11.59 -19.28
C SER A 361 -3.08 10.26 -19.58
N ALA A 362 -2.69 10.05 -20.84
CA ALA A 362 -2.08 8.79 -21.26
C ALA A 362 -0.84 8.43 -20.40
N PRO A 363 -0.66 7.15 -20.03
CA PRO A 363 0.54 6.71 -19.33
C PRO A 363 1.78 6.87 -20.21
N SER A 364 2.95 6.91 -19.57
CA SER A 364 4.22 6.91 -20.29
C SER A 364 4.52 5.55 -20.93
N GLN A 365 5.43 5.49 -21.89
CA GLN A 365 5.92 4.23 -22.47
C GLN A 365 6.99 3.53 -21.60
N GLU A 366 7.20 4.03 -20.38
CA GLU A 366 8.24 3.62 -19.43
C GLU A 366 7.62 3.07 -18.14
N TYR A 367 8.06 1.90 -17.67
CA TYR A 367 7.71 1.33 -16.36
C TYR A 367 8.74 1.72 -15.29
N LYS A 368 8.31 2.08 -14.08
CA LYS A 368 9.17 2.09 -12.88
C LYS A 368 9.67 0.66 -12.63
N VAL A 369 10.96 0.49 -12.34
CA VAL A 369 11.56 -0.80 -11.94
C VAL A 369 12.39 -0.56 -10.68
N CYS A 370 12.27 -1.42 -9.67
CA CYS A 370 13.17 -1.45 -8.52
C CYS A 370 14.24 -2.52 -8.77
N ALA A 371 15.50 -2.12 -8.81
CA ALA A 371 16.64 -3.04 -8.82
C ALA A 371 17.39 -2.99 -7.48
N THR A 372 17.63 -4.16 -6.89
CA THR A 372 18.30 -4.32 -5.60
C THR A 372 19.63 -5.03 -5.77
N TYR A 373 20.63 -4.68 -4.95
CA TYR A 373 21.95 -5.32 -4.91
C TYR A 373 22.50 -5.27 -3.49
N MET A 374 23.41 -6.19 -3.15
CA MET A 374 24.11 -6.14 -1.86
C MET A 374 25.17 -5.02 -1.87
N ASP A 375 25.08 -4.11 -0.90
CA ASP A 375 26.00 -2.96 -0.75
C ASP A 375 26.49 -2.84 0.70
N GLY A 376 27.07 -3.94 1.18
CA GLY A 376 27.57 -4.12 2.54
C GLY A 376 26.47 -4.29 3.60
N PHE A 377 26.88 -4.34 4.87
CA PHE A 377 25.98 -4.43 6.02
C PHE A 377 25.99 -3.12 6.80
N ARG A 378 24.81 -2.62 7.15
CA ARG A 378 24.65 -1.54 8.14
C ARG A 378 23.34 -1.77 8.90
N ALA A 379 23.43 -1.92 10.22
CA ALA A 379 22.28 -2.00 11.10
C ALA A 379 22.31 -0.83 12.09
N THR A 380 21.20 -0.13 12.22
CA THR A 380 20.98 0.87 13.27
C THR A 380 19.47 0.92 13.51
N ALA A 381 19.03 0.38 14.64
CA ALA A 381 17.62 0.41 15.03
C ALA A 381 17.42 1.52 16.06
N VAL A 382 16.64 2.54 15.70
CA VAL A 382 16.20 3.63 16.57
C VAL A 382 14.74 3.92 16.27
N CYS A 383 13.93 4.16 17.30
CA CYS A 383 12.53 4.58 17.16
C CYS A 383 12.37 6.03 17.68
N PRO A 384 12.92 7.04 16.97
CA PRO A 384 12.88 8.42 17.44
C PRO A 384 11.47 8.99 17.29
N VAL A 385 10.89 9.48 18.38
CA VAL A 385 9.68 10.30 18.32
C VAL A 385 10.11 11.76 18.17
N GLY A 386 9.99 12.30 16.96
CA GLY A 386 10.39 13.66 16.61
C GLY A 386 9.23 14.65 16.48
N GLY A 387 9.59 15.93 16.36
CA GLY A 387 8.66 17.03 16.08
C GLY A 387 8.09 17.72 17.32
N PRO A 388 7.16 18.69 17.14
CA PRO A 388 6.48 19.36 18.24
C PRO A 388 5.76 18.35 19.14
N ARG A 389 5.86 18.56 20.46
CA ARG A 389 5.26 17.67 21.48
C ARG A 389 5.77 16.21 21.43
N ALA A 390 7.00 15.97 20.97
CA ALA A 390 7.64 14.65 20.91
C ALA A 390 7.44 13.78 22.17
N ALA A 391 7.65 14.33 23.38
CA ALA A 391 7.48 13.59 24.64
C ALA A 391 6.02 13.19 24.92
N GLU A 392 5.04 14.00 24.50
CA GLU A 392 3.61 13.68 24.62
C GLU A 392 3.22 12.59 23.62
N LYS A 393 3.69 12.72 22.36
CA LYS A 393 3.52 11.69 21.32
C LYS A 393 4.14 10.35 21.73
N ALA A 394 5.30 10.38 22.39
CA ALA A 394 5.98 9.18 22.88
C ALA A 394 5.18 8.48 23.99
N ARG A 395 4.69 9.23 24.99
CA ARG A 395 3.81 8.67 26.03
C ARG A 395 2.53 8.07 25.44
N ARG A 396 1.84 8.79 24.56
CA ARG A 396 0.63 8.29 23.88
C ARG A 396 0.89 7.03 23.07
N THR A 397 2.04 6.95 22.38
CA THR A 397 2.47 5.74 21.65
C THR A 397 2.65 4.57 22.62
N ALA A 398 3.37 4.77 23.74
CA ALA A 398 3.57 3.74 24.75
C ALA A 398 2.26 3.29 25.42
N GLU A 399 1.39 4.22 25.82
CA GLU A 399 0.06 3.95 26.37
C GLU A 399 -0.80 3.11 25.41
N SER A 400 -0.79 3.46 24.12
CA SER A 400 -1.55 2.75 23.08
C SER A 400 -1.01 1.33 22.87
N ILE A 401 0.31 1.16 22.85
CA ILE A 401 0.96 -0.16 22.79
C ILE A 401 0.59 -1.00 24.02
N ILE A 402 0.65 -0.43 25.22
CA ILE A 402 0.31 -1.14 26.47
C ILE A 402 -1.17 -1.54 26.48
N LYS A 403 -2.10 -0.61 26.20
CA LYS A 403 -3.56 -0.88 26.13
C LYS A 403 -3.88 -2.02 25.16
N ARG A 404 -3.25 -2.00 23.98
CA ARG A 404 -3.37 -3.02 22.94
C ARG A 404 -2.77 -4.37 23.37
N CYS A 405 -1.57 -4.38 23.95
CA CYS A 405 -0.94 -5.60 24.47
C CYS A 405 -1.74 -6.23 25.61
N VAL A 406 -2.31 -5.44 26.52
CA VAL A 406 -3.20 -5.94 27.58
C VAL A 406 -4.43 -6.61 27.00
N CYS A 407 -5.09 -6.00 26.01
CA CYS A 407 -6.22 -6.62 25.31
C CYS A 407 -5.84 -7.98 24.68
N VAL A 408 -4.71 -8.04 23.97
CA VAL A 408 -4.18 -9.30 23.40
C VAL A 408 -3.89 -10.33 24.51
N CYS A 409 -3.16 -9.96 25.56
CA CYS A 409 -2.79 -10.87 26.66
C CYS A 409 -4.00 -11.43 27.41
N VAL A 410 -5.05 -10.63 27.61
CA VAL A 410 -6.33 -11.11 28.18
C VAL A 410 -6.96 -12.17 27.28
N CYS A 411 -6.96 -11.96 25.95
CA CYS A 411 -7.44 -12.95 24.99
C CYS A 411 -6.59 -14.24 24.91
N VAL A 412 -5.30 -14.21 25.27
CA VAL A 412 -4.43 -15.41 25.36
C VAL A 412 -4.25 -15.94 26.78
N CYS A 413 -5.05 -15.49 27.75
CA CYS A 413 -4.98 -15.87 29.17
C CYS A 413 -3.61 -15.66 29.87
N VAL A 414 -2.79 -14.71 29.39
CA VAL A 414 -1.54 -14.33 30.05
C VAL A 414 -1.84 -13.36 31.20
N ARG A 415 -1.49 -13.74 32.43
CA ARG A 415 -1.76 -12.93 33.63
C ARG A 415 -0.81 -11.73 33.73
N GLU A 416 -1.37 -10.53 33.59
CA GLU A 416 -0.82 -9.20 33.91
C GLU A 416 0.57 -8.81 33.36
N ILE A 417 0.60 -7.86 32.42
CA ILE A 417 1.78 -7.02 32.19
C ILE A 417 1.71 -5.83 33.15
N LYS A 418 2.56 -5.81 34.18
CA LYS A 418 2.67 -4.65 35.09
C LYS A 418 3.38 -3.48 34.38
N PRO A 419 2.89 -2.23 34.47
CA PRO A 419 3.48 -1.04 33.81
C PRO A 419 4.96 -0.76 34.14
N GLN A 420 5.47 -1.35 35.22
CA GLN A 420 6.84 -1.18 35.72
C GLN A 420 7.94 -1.72 34.77
N HIS A 421 7.58 -2.45 33.71
CA HIS A 421 8.53 -3.01 32.73
C HIS A 421 8.82 -2.10 31.52
N CYS A 422 8.12 -0.96 31.41
CA CYS A 422 8.35 0.02 30.35
C CYS A 422 8.90 1.34 30.93
N SER A 423 10.13 1.29 31.44
CA SER A 423 10.92 2.51 31.67
C SER A 423 11.38 3.07 30.32
N ILE A 424 11.11 4.36 30.09
CA ILE A 424 11.49 5.14 28.90
C ILE A 424 12.98 5.48 28.94
#